data_AF-A0A9E3W433-F1
#
_entry.id   AF-A0A9E3W433-F1
#
_cell.length_a   1.000
_cell.length_b   1.000
_cell.length_c   1.000
_cell.angle_alpha   90.00
_cell.angle_beta   90.00
_cell.angle_gamma   90.00
#
_symmetry.space_group_name_H-M   'P 1'
#
loop_
_entity.id
_entity.type
_entity.pdbx_description
1 polymer ?
#
loop_
_entity_poly.entity_id
_entity_poly.type
_entity_poly.pdbx_seq_one_letter_code
_entity_poly.pdbx_strand_id
1 'polypeptide(L)'
;MRYNFITIEGTIGAGKTTLASRISTEFNGKLILEQFEDNAFLPKFYEDQEKYAFPLEMSFMASRFQQLKEELSSPDLFSNFTISDYFFPKSLIFAQKTLPKDELALFTRFFNFISGSLPKPDLLVY
;
A
#
# COMPACT_ATOMS: atom_id res chain seq x y z
N MET A 1 21.31 -3.06 -9.69
CA MET A 1 20.26 -2.64 -10.65
C MET A 1 20.12 -1.12 -10.62
N ARG A 2 19.48 -0.49 -11.61
CA ARG A 2 19.23 0.97 -11.61
C ARG A 2 18.16 1.41 -10.58
N TYR A 3 17.27 0.50 -10.20
CA TYR A 3 16.17 0.73 -9.27
C TYR A 3 16.22 -0.32 -8.15
N ASN A 4 16.14 0.11 -6.90
CA ASN A 4 16.13 -0.75 -5.72
C ASN A 4 14.71 -0.99 -5.20
N PHE A 5 13.80 -0.05 -5.41
CA PHE A 5 12.39 -0.19 -5.08
C PHE A 5 11.50 0.23 -6.25
N ILE A 6 10.69 -0.71 -6.74
CA ILE A 6 9.77 -0.53 -7.85
C ILE A 6 8.34 -0.73 -7.34
N THR A 7 7.40 0.07 -7.81
CA THR A 7 5.97 -0.12 -7.52
C THR A 7 5.17 -0.20 -8.81
N ILE A 8 4.30 -1.19 -8.90
CA ILE A 8 3.28 -1.31 -9.94
C ILE A 8 1.96 -0.79 -9.39
N GLU A 9 1.34 0.18 -10.05
CA GLU A 9 0.02 0.69 -9.69
C GLU A 9 -0.97 0.66 -10.86
N GLY A 10 -2.25 0.80 -10.52
CA GLY A 10 -3.34 0.60 -11.47
C GLY A 10 -4.66 0.26 -10.80
N THR A 11 -5.73 0.21 -11.60
CA THR A 11 -7.07 -0.11 -11.12
C THR A 11 -7.18 -1.57 -10.64
N ILE A 12 -8.26 -1.88 -9.93
CA ILE A 12 -8.59 -3.26 -9.54
C ILE A 12 -8.81 -4.08 -10.82
N GLY A 13 -8.20 -5.26 -10.90
CA GLY A 13 -8.27 -6.12 -12.09
C GLY A 13 -7.28 -5.79 -13.22
N ALA A 14 -6.45 -4.74 -13.10
CA ALA A 14 -5.47 -4.35 -14.14
C ALA A 14 -4.28 -5.32 -14.31
N GLY A 15 -4.17 -6.39 -13.51
CA GLY A 15 -3.07 -7.36 -13.60
C GLY A 15 -1.78 -6.98 -12.83
N LYS A 16 -1.84 -5.99 -11.92
CA LYS A 16 -0.69 -5.52 -11.11
C LYS A 16 0.05 -6.65 -10.40
N THR A 17 -0.68 -7.44 -9.60
CA THR A 17 -0.15 -8.56 -8.83
C THR A 17 0.51 -9.59 -9.76
N THR A 18 -0.13 -9.90 -10.90
CA THR A 18 0.44 -10.82 -11.90
C THR A 18 1.75 -10.29 -12.48
N LEU A 19 1.82 -9.00 -12.81
CA LEU A 19 3.03 -8.37 -13.34
C LEU A 19 4.15 -8.34 -12.29
N ALA A 20 3.85 -7.89 -11.08
CA ALA A 20 4.80 -7.81 -9.97
C ALA A 20 5.37 -9.20 -9.62
N SER A 21 4.53 -10.23 -9.52
CA SER A 21 4.95 -11.60 -9.25
C SER A 21 5.84 -12.20 -10.34
N ARG A 22 5.55 -11.91 -11.62
CA ARG A 22 6.40 -12.35 -12.74
C ARG A 22 7.76 -11.68 -12.69
N ILE A 23 7.80 -10.36 -12.51
CA ILE A 23 9.07 -9.61 -12.40
C ILE A 23 9.89 -10.09 -11.20
N SER A 24 9.26 -10.29 -10.04
CA SER A 24 9.92 -10.83 -8.85
C SER A 24 10.56 -12.20 -9.16
N THR A 25 9.81 -13.12 -9.75
CA THR A 25 10.30 -14.47 -10.08
C THR A 25 11.42 -14.44 -11.12
N GLU A 26 11.25 -13.68 -12.22
CA GLU A 26 12.20 -13.66 -13.34
C GLU A 26 13.54 -12.98 -12.98
N PHE A 27 13.52 -11.98 -12.09
CA PHE A 27 14.70 -11.16 -11.79
C PHE A 27 15.22 -11.31 -10.35
N ASN A 28 14.70 -12.28 -9.59
CA ASN A 28 15.03 -12.50 -8.17
C ASN A 28 14.80 -11.23 -7.33
N GLY A 29 13.60 -10.66 -7.46
CA GLY A 29 13.15 -9.50 -6.69
C GLY A 29 12.29 -9.93 -5.50
N LYS A 30 12.41 -9.20 -4.39
CA LYS A 30 11.54 -9.36 -3.23
C LYS A 30 10.15 -8.80 -3.56
N LEU A 31 9.11 -9.62 -3.38
CA LEU A 31 7.73 -9.25 -3.69
C LEU A 31 6.99 -8.76 -2.45
N ILE A 32 6.37 -7.58 -2.54
CA ILE A 32 5.45 -7.04 -1.54
C ILE A 32 4.06 -6.99 -2.16
N LEU A 33 3.13 -7.77 -1.61
CA LEU A 33 1.74 -7.79 -2.05
C LEU A 33 0.83 -7.05 -1.08
N GLU A 34 -0.19 -6.38 -1.61
CA GLU A 34 -1.25 -5.77 -0.83
C GLU A 34 -2.04 -6.83 -0.05
N GLN A 35 -2.12 -6.67 1.27
CA GLN A 35 -2.88 -7.55 2.15
C GLN A 35 -4.18 -6.85 2.58
N PHE A 36 -5.33 -7.39 2.18
CA PHE A 36 -6.65 -6.83 2.52
C PHE A 36 -7.65 -7.86 3.06
N GLU A 37 -7.36 -9.15 2.91
CA GLU A 37 -8.31 -10.24 3.15
C GLU A 37 -8.69 -10.40 4.65
N ASP A 38 -7.74 -10.18 5.55
CA ASP A 38 -7.93 -10.36 7.01
C ASP A 38 -8.44 -9.10 7.74
N ASN A 39 -8.92 -8.08 7.00
CA ASN A 39 -9.32 -6.82 7.60
C ASN A 39 -10.68 -6.93 8.32
N ALA A 40 -10.67 -6.87 9.65
CA ALA A 40 -11.88 -6.98 10.48
C ALA A 40 -12.93 -5.86 10.27
N PHE A 41 -12.58 -4.74 9.65
CA PHE A 41 -13.50 -3.65 9.32
C PHE A 41 -14.07 -3.76 7.91
N LEU A 42 -13.44 -4.51 7.01
CA LEU A 42 -13.86 -4.59 5.62
C LEU A 42 -15.26 -5.21 5.46
N PRO A 43 -15.62 -6.33 6.14
CA PRO A 43 -16.99 -6.83 6.13
C PRO A 43 -18.00 -5.82 6.69
N LYS A 44 -17.64 -5.14 7.79
CA LYS A 44 -18.51 -4.17 8.47
C LYS A 44 -18.75 -2.91 7.63
N PHE A 45 -17.77 -2.50 6.84
CA PHE A 45 -17.92 -1.42 5.88
C PHE A 45 -18.96 -1.74 4.80
N TYR A 46 -19.07 -2.99 4.36
CA TYR A 46 -20.14 -3.39 3.44
C TYR A 46 -21.53 -3.38 4.09
N GLU A 47 -21.61 -3.47 5.43
CA GLU A 47 -22.87 -3.36 6.19
C GLU A 47 -23.26 -1.90 6.46
N ASP A 48 -22.30 -1.06 6.84
CA ASP A 48 -22.52 0.36 7.18
C ASP A 48 -21.27 1.19 6.84
N GLN A 49 -21.28 1.80 5.66
CA GLN A 49 -20.13 2.56 5.16
C GLN A 49 -19.85 3.79 6.02
N GLU A 50 -20.88 4.54 6.43
CA GLU A 50 -20.72 5.80 7.17
C GLU A 50 -20.03 5.55 8.51
N LYS A 51 -20.38 4.45 9.19
CA LYS A 51 -19.82 4.11 10.50
C LYS A 51 -18.43 3.49 10.43
N TYR A 52 -18.13 2.72 9.37
CA TYR A 52 -16.92 1.90 9.31
C TYR A 52 -15.88 2.37 8.30
N ALA A 53 -16.15 3.41 7.49
CA ALA A 53 -15.17 3.96 6.55
C ALA A 53 -13.88 4.39 7.25
N PHE A 54 -13.96 5.23 8.29
CA PHE A 54 -12.77 5.70 9.00
C PHE A 54 -11.89 4.60 9.59
N PRO A 55 -12.42 3.66 10.43
CA PRO A 55 -11.59 2.60 10.97
C PRO A 55 -11.05 1.66 9.88
N LEU A 56 -11.80 1.44 8.80
CA LEU A 56 -11.31 0.67 7.64
C LEU A 56 -10.10 1.35 6.98
N GLU A 57 -10.21 2.62 6.60
CA GLU A 57 -9.11 3.34 5.94
C GLU A 57 -7.88 3.43 6.85
N MET A 58 -8.08 3.71 8.15
CA MET A 58 -6.99 3.72 9.14
C MET A 58 -6.31 2.36 9.26
N SER A 59 -7.07 1.27 9.24
CA SER A 59 -6.51 -0.09 9.31
C SER A 59 -5.68 -0.44 8.07
N PHE A 60 -6.15 -0.08 6.87
CA PHE A 60 -5.38 -0.24 5.64
C PHE A 60 -4.09 0.59 5.67
N MET A 61 -4.17 1.86 6.07
CA MET A 61 -3.00 2.73 6.18
C MET A 61 -1.97 2.16 7.17
N ALA A 62 -2.42 1.70 8.33
CA ALA A 62 -1.54 1.11 9.35
C ALA A 62 -0.87 -0.18 8.87
N SER A 63 -1.63 -1.11 8.29
CA SER A 63 -1.11 -2.36 7.75
C SER A 63 -0.09 -2.12 6.63
N ARG A 64 -0.41 -1.28 5.65
CA ARG A 64 0.51 -0.91 4.56
C ARG A 64 1.78 -0.24 5.09
N PHE A 65 1.64 0.66 6.07
CA PHE A 65 2.79 1.32 6.68
C PHE A 65 3.71 0.32 7.38
N GLN A 66 3.14 -0.57 8.20
CA GLN A 66 3.90 -1.58 8.91
C GLN A 66 4.62 -2.52 7.94
N GLN A 67 3.92 -3.03 6.94
CA GLN A 67 4.51 -3.92 5.93
C GLN A 67 5.65 -3.22 5.18
N LEU A 68 5.44 -2.02 4.62
CA LEU A 68 6.50 -1.32 3.89
C LEU A 68 7.67 -0.96 4.79
N LYS A 69 7.41 -0.58 6.04
CA LYS A 69 8.48 -0.31 7.00
C LYS A 69 9.29 -1.57 7.26
N GLU A 70 8.67 -2.69 7.61
CA GLU A 70 9.37 -3.94 7.89
C GLU A 70 10.16 -4.43 6.66
N GLU A 71 9.54 -4.39 5.49
CA GLU A 71 10.13 -4.98 4.28
C GLU A 71 11.21 -4.11 3.61
N LEU A 72 11.22 -2.79 3.86
CA LEU A 72 12.14 -1.83 3.24
C LEU A 72 13.13 -1.18 4.21
N SER A 73 13.02 -1.41 5.52
CA SER A 73 13.96 -0.86 6.52
C SER A 73 15.38 -1.43 6.38
N SER A 74 15.50 -2.66 5.90
CA SER A 74 16.77 -3.38 5.79
C SER A 74 16.96 -3.91 4.37
N PRO A 75 18.16 -3.75 3.78
CA PRO A 75 18.48 -4.41 2.53
C PRO A 75 18.34 -5.93 2.68
N ASP A 76 17.61 -6.54 1.76
CA ASP A 76 17.58 -7.99 1.65
C ASP A 76 18.91 -8.47 1.05
N LEU A 77 19.59 -9.40 1.72
CA LEU A 77 20.86 -9.97 1.27
C LEU A 77 20.68 -10.96 0.11
N PHE A 78 19.46 -11.45 -0.12
CA PHE A 78 19.16 -12.54 -1.07
C PHE A 78 18.42 -12.06 -2.32
N SER A 79 17.88 -10.83 -2.31
CA SER A 79 17.10 -10.27 -3.41
C SER A 79 17.84 -9.12 -4.09
N ASN A 80 17.66 -8.98 -5.40
CA ASN A 80 18.34 -7.94 -6.20
C ASN A 80 17.72 -6.54 -6.06
N PHE A 81 16.42 -6.48 -5.75
CA PHE A 81 15.59 -5.29 -5.59
C PHE A 81 14.26 -5.70 -4.94
N THR A 82 13.44 -4.71 -4.58
CA THR A 82 12.08 -4.92 -4.09
C THR A 82 11.06 -4.41 -5.09
N ILE A 83 9.97 -5.15 -5.27
CA ILE A 83 8.83 -4.77 -6.09
C ILE A 83 7.52 -4.90 -5.31
N SER A 84 6.69 -3.86 -5.33
CA SER A 84 5.34 -3.87 -4.76
C SER A 84 4.25 -3.79 -5.82
N ASP A 85 3.07 -4.36 -5.53
CA ASP A 85 1.88 -4.26 -6.38
C ASP A 85 0.88 -3.15 -5.96
N TYR A 86 1.28 -2.34 -4.98
CA TYR A 86 0.56 -1.18 -4.50
C TYR A 86 1.51 -0.04 -4.10
N PHE A 87 0.98 1.19 -4.13
CA PHE A 87 1.67 2.40 -3.72
C PHE A 87 1.06 2.99 -2.44
N PHE A 88 1.87 3.36 -1.46
CA PHE A 88 1.37 3.83 -0.15
C PHE A 88 0.35 5.00 -0.23
N PRO A 89 0.55 6.04 -1.07
CA PRO A 89 -0.43 7.11 -1.30
C PRO A 89 -1.81 6.67 -1.81
N LYS A 90 -1.96 5.42 -2.28
CA LYS A 90 -3.28 4.82 -2.55
C LYS A 90 -4.23 4.99 -1.36
N SER A 91 -3.74 4.84 -0.13
CA SER A 91 -4.53 5.05 1.10
C SER A 91 -5.21 6.42 1.14
N LEU A 92 -4.50 7.47 0.69
CA LEU A 92 -5.04 8.82 0.65
C LEU A 92 -6.11 8.99 -0.44
N ILE A 93 -6.01 8.24 -1.54
CA ILE A 93 -7.00 8.27 -2.63
C ILE A 93 -8.31 7.63 -2.17
N PHE A 94 -8.25 6.49 -1.47
CA PHE A 94 -9.44 5.82 -0.95
C PHE A 94 -10.11 6.64 0.14
N ALA A 95 -9.34 7.14 1.11
CA ALA A 95 -9.83 8.05 2.14
C ALA A 95 -10.57 9.28 1.58
N GLN A 96 -10.06 9.88 0.49
CA GLN A 96 -10.75 11.02 -0.16
C GLN A 96 -12.11 10.64 -0.77
N LYS A 97 -12.31 9.38 -1.13
CA LYS A 97 -13.58 8.89 -1.70
C LYS A 97 -14.56 8.43 -0.62
N THR A 98 -14.07 7.91 0.49
CA THR A 98 -14.89 7.22 1.49
C THR A 98 -15.17 8.07 2.73
N LEU A 99 -14.30 9.04 3.06
CA LEU A 99 -14.41 9.79 4.32
C LEU A 99 -15.07 11.17 4.15
N PRO A 100 -15.93 11.59 5.10
CA PRO A 100 -16.38 12.96 5.23
C PRO A 100 -15.21 13.91 5.58
N LYS A 101 -15.41 15.21 5.38
CA LYS A 101 -14.34 16.23 5.45
C LYS A 101 -13.54 16.21 6.75
N ASP A 102 -14.21 16.09 7.90
CA ASP A 102 -13.56 16.14 9.21
C ASP A 102 -12.68 14.91 9.46
N GLU A 103 -13.19 13.73 9.09
CA GLU A 103 -12.44 12.47 9.15
C GLU A 103 -11.29 12.42 8.15
N LEU A 104 -11.50 12.93 6.92
CA LEU A 104 -10.46 13.06 5.92
C LEU A 104 -9.32 13.98 6.39
N ALA A 105 -9.65 15.08 7.06
CA ALA A 105 -8.65 15.99 7.61
C ALA A 105 -7.79 15.30 8.68
N LEU A 106 -8.43 14.50 9.56
CA LEU A 106 -7.73 13.72 10.57
C LEU A 106 -6.86 12.61 9.94
N PHE A 107 -7.43 11.85 9.00
CA PHE A 107 -6.71 10.82 8.25
C PHE A 107 -5.48 11.39 7.55
N THR A 108 -5.62 12.53 6.88
CA THR A 108 -4.53 13.20 6.16
C THR A 108 -3.41 13.63 7.10
N ARG A 109 -3.74 14.09 8.32
CA ARG A 109 -2.72 14.40 9.34
C ARG A 109 -1.91 13.15 9.72
N PHE A 110 -2.57 12.02 9.97
CA PHE A 110 -1.88 10.76 10.26
C PHE A 110 -1.04 10.28 9.08
N PHE A 111 -1.59 10.32 7.86
CA PHE A 111 -0.89 9.96 6.64
C PHE A 111 0.40 10.76 6.47
N ASN A 112 0.34 12.09 6.62
CA ASN A 112 1.51 12.97 6.51
C ASN A 112 2.54 12.70 7.61
N PHE A 113 2.10 12.37 8.83
CA PHE A 113 2.99 12.05 9.94
C PHE A 113 3.83 10.80 9.68
N ILE A 114 3.23 9.74 9.11
CA ILE A 114 3.93 8.45 8.92
C ILE A 114 4.62 8.33 7.56
N SER A 115 4.06 8.93 6.50
CA SER A 115 4.56 8.79 5.12
C SER A 115 6.01 9.26 4.93
N GLY A 116 6.44 10.27 5.68
CA GLY A 116 7.81 10.80 5.60
C GLY A 116 8.90 9.81 6.02
N SER A 117 8.54 8.74 6.74
CA SER A 117 9.47 7.68 7.16
C SER A 117 9.54 6.48 6.22
N LEU A 118 8.68 6.43 5.20
CA LEU A 118 8.72 5.38 4.19
C LEU A 118 9.64 5.77 3.02
N PRO A 119 10.45 4.82 2.50
CA PRO A 119 11.20 5.05 1.28
C PRO A 119 10.23 5.22 0.09
N LYS A 120 10.59 6.13 -0.82
CA LYS A 120 9.85 6.32 -2.06
C LYS A 120 10.32 5.30 -3.10
N PRO A 121 9.44 4.82 -3.99
CA PRO A 121 9.87 3.99 -5.11
C PRO A 121 10.78 4.79 -6.04
N ASP A 122 11.83 4.13 -6.52
CA ASP A 122 12.72 4.67 -7.55
C ASP A 122 12.05 4.67 -8.93
N LEU A 123 11.07 3.76 -9.12
CA LEU A 123 10.24 3.65 -10.32
C LEU A 123 8.80 3.31 -9.93
N LEU A 124 7.87 4.14 -10.40
CA LEU A 124 6.42 3.86 -10.37
C LEU A 124 5.96 3.54 -11.79
N VAL A 125 5.34 2.37 -11.97
CA VAL A 125 4.75 1.92 -13.25
C VAL A 125 3.24 1.97 -13.11
N TYR A 126 2.56 2.61 -14.08
CA TYR A 126 1.10 2.78 -14.12
C TYR A 126 0.54 2.36 -15.48
#